data_AF-A0A7Y5J3P9-F1
#
_entry.id   AF-A0A7Y5J3P9-F1
#
_cell.length_a   1.000
_cell.length_b   1.000
_cell.length_c   1.000
_cell.angle_alpha   90.00
_cell.angle_beta   90.00
_cell.angle_gamma   90.00
#
_symmetry.space_group_name_H-M   'P 1'
#
loop_
_entity.id
_entity.type
_entity.pdbx_description
1 polymer ?
#
loop_
_entity_poly.entity_id
_entity_poly.type
_entity_poly.pdbx_seq_one_letter_code
_entity_poly.pdbx_strand_id
1 'polypeptide(L)'
;MKDNIEAYKETCNTIRHYSNSSFNVRVLSIAQGLGLLTAWGLSFEKGNFYILVSISIFGLLFTWLLFRFHMGYFYATTYFFKLASQMEDILFEEGFRPFHAYNKEHEKKYEGLMSKITILNAPFALIGISFIVTLIISFFR
;
A
#
# COMPACT_ATOMS: atom_id res chain seq x y z
N MET A 1 34.33 -2.26 -10.49
CA MET A 1 33.28 -1.93 -11.49
C MET A 1 32.24 -3.04 -11.62
N LYS A 2 32.65 -4.30 -11.79
CA LYS A 2 31.73 -5.45 -11.82
C LYS A 2 30.84 -5.55 -10.57
N ASP A 3 31.43 -5.41 -9.39
CA ASP A 3 30.71 -5.50 -8.10
C ASP A 3 29.68 -4.37 -7.94
N ASN A 4 29.98 -3.15 -8.40
CA ASN A 4 29.05 -2.02 -8.35
C ASN A 4 27.84 -2.23 -9.28
N ILE A 5 28.05 -2.85 -10.44
CA ILE A 5 26.97 -3.21 -11.38
C ILE A 5 26.09 -4.31 -10.78
N GLU A 6 26.69 -5.28 -10.06
CA GLU A 6 25.95 -6.33 -9.37
C GLU A 6 25.10 -5.78 -8.22
N ALA A 7 25.66 -4.90 -7.39
CA ALA A 7 24.92 -4.19 -6.36
C ALA A 7 23.79 -3.33 -6.94
N TYR A 8 23.99 -2.71 -8.11
CA TYR A 8 22.94 -1.95 -8.79
C TYR A 8 21.80 -2.86 -9.27
N LYS A 9 22.13 -4.03 -9.84
CA LYS A 9 21.12 -5.03 -10.24
C LYS A 9 20.32 -5.53 -9.03
N GLU A 10 20.98 -5.80 -7.91
CA GLU A 10 20.32 -6.20 -6.67
C GLU A 10 19.38 -5.10 -6.15
N THR A 11 19.82 -3.84 -6.21
CA THR A 11 19.00 -2.67 -5.88
C THR A 11 17.76 -2.59 -6.77
N CYS A 12 17.91 -2.79 -8.09
CA CYS A 12 16.79 -2.81 -9.03
C CYS A 12 15.79 -3.95 -8.73
N ASN A 13 16.30 -5.14 -8.41
CA ASN A 13 15.47 -6.28 -8.04
C ASN A 13 14.71 -6.01 -6.73
N THR A 14 15.37 -5.35 -5.78
CA THR A 14 14.79 -4.97 -4.49
C THR A 14 13.67 -3.94 -4.66
N ILE A 15 13.85 -2.94 -5.53
CA ILE A 15 12.80 -2.00 -5.94
C ILE A 15 11.60 -2.75 -6.50
N ARG A 16 11.81 -3.68 -7.44
CA ARG A 16 10.74 -4.48 -8.04
C ARG A 16 10.00 -5.30 -7.00
N HIS A 17 10.72 -5.92 -6.07
CA HIS A 17 10.13 -6.71 -4.98
C HIS A 17 9.21 -5.85 -4.12
N TYR A 18 9.70 -4.71 -3.59
CA TYR A 18 8.90 -3.87 -2.70
C TYR A 18 7.73 -3.18 -3.42
N SER A 19 7.90 -2.79 -4.69
CA SER A 19 6.82 -2.26 -5.51
C SER A 19 5.70 -3.28 -5.69
N ASN A 20 6.05 -4.53 -6.04
CA ASN A 20 5.09 -5.63 -6.16
C ASN A 20 4.43 -5.97 -4.81
N SER A 21 5.19 -6.01 -3.72
CA SER A 21 4.65 -6.23 -2.38
C SER A 21 3.66 -5.13 -1.98
N SER A 22 3.96 -3.87 -2.28
CA SER A 22 3.05 -2.74 -2.04
C SER A 22 1.74 -2.86 -2.84
N PHE A 23 1.81 -3.33 -4.10
CA PHE A 23 0.62 -3.63 -4.90
C PHE A 23 -0.18 -4.81 -4.34
N ASN A 24 0.48 -5.91 -3.98
CA ASN A 24 -0.17 -7.10 -3.43
C ASN A 24 -0.91 -6.79 -2.13
N VAL A 25 -0.34 -5.96 -1.25
CA VAL A 25 -1.03 -5.53 -0.02
C VAL A 25 -2.32 -4.78 -0.33
N ARG A 26 -2.34 -3.90 -1.34
CA ARG A 26 -3.57 -3.21 -1.76
C ARG A 26 -4.63 -4.19 -2.26
N VAL A 27 -4.25 -5.17 -3.08
CA VAL A 27 -5.16 -6.21 -3.56
C VAL A 27 -5.70 -7.05 -2.40
N LEU A 28 -4.84 -7.45 -1.46
CA LEU A 28 -5.23 -8.19 -0.26
C LEU A 28 -6.20 -7.39 0.60
N SER A 29 -6.01 -6.08 0.77
CA SER A 29 -6.95 -5.22 1.52
C SER A 29 -8.32 -5.16 0.86
N ILE A 30 -8.39 -5.09 -0.46
CA ILE A 30 -9.68 -5.10 -1.17
C ILE A 30 -10.36 -6.47 -1.00
N ALA A 31 -9.63 -7.56 -1.21
CA ALA A 31 -10.17 -8.91 -1.07
C ALA A 31 -10.64 -9.20 0.36
N GLN A 32 -9.84 -8.83 1.36
CA GLN A 32 -10.17 -8.93 2.78
C GLN A 32 -11.39 -8.07 3.13
N GLY A 33 -11.44 -6.84 2.64
CA GLY A 33 -12.56 -5.93 2.83
C GLY A 33 -13.86 -6.50 2.27
N LEU A 34 -13.87 -6.94 1.02
CA LEU A 34 -15.05 -7.55 0.38
C LEU A 34 -15.50 -8.84 1.10
N GLY A 35 -14.56 -9.69 1.49
CA GLY A 35 -14.86 -10.94 2.21
C GLY A 35 -15.54 -10.69 3.56
N LEU A 36 -14.98 -9.79 4.37
CA LEU A 36 -15.56 -9.46 5.68
C LEU A 36 -16.86 -8.65 5.57
N LEU A 37 -16.99 -7.73 4.61
CA LEU A 37 -18.25 -7.01 4.38
C LEU A 37 -19.39 -7.96 3.97
N THR A 38 -19.07 -8.97 3.14
CA THR A 38 -20.03 -10.02 2.77
C THR A 38 -20.44 -10.85 4.00
N ALA A 39 -19.47 -11.27 4.81
CA ALA A 39 -19.76 -12.00 6.06
C ALA A 39 -20.60 -11.17 7.04
N TRP A 40 -20.33 -9.86 7.13
CA TRP A 40 -21.13 -8.93 7.92
C TRP A 40 -22.57 -8.87 7.40
N GLY A 41 -22.77 -8.69 6.09
CA GLY A 41 -24.10 -8.63 5.47
C GLY A 41 -24.93 -9.90 5.72
N LEU A 42 -24.32 -11.09 5.58
CA LEU A 42 -24.99 -12.37 5.89
C LEU A 42 -25.32 -12.53 7.38
N SER A 43 -24.49 -11.97 8.26
CA SER A 43 -24.71 -12.01 9.71
C SER A 43 -25.78 -11.01 10.16
N PHE A 44 -26.01 -9.96 9.36
CA PHE A 44 -26.96 -8.89 9.67
C PHE A 44 -28.39 -9.44 9.75
N GLU A 45 -28.76 -10.30 8.80
CA GLU A 45 -30.08 -10.96 8.79
C GLU A 45 -30.34 -11.80 10.05
N LYS A 46 -29.30 -12.40 10.63
CA LYS A 46 -29.40 -13.24 11.83
C LYS A 46 -29.51 -12.43 13.14
N GLY A 47 -29.29 -11.12 13.10
CA GLY A 47 -29.50 -10.22 14.24
C GLY A 47 -28.53 -10.43 15.42
N ASN A 48 -27.39 -11.09 15.23
CA ASN A 48 -26.43 -11.28 16.31
C ASN A 48 -25.47 -10.08 16.43
N PHE A 49 -25.79 -9.18 17.34
CA PHE A 49 -25.00 -7.98 17.67
C PHE A 49 -23.50 -8.27 17.84
N TYR A 50 -23.14 -9.28 18.64
CA TYR A 50 -21.74 -9.58 18.96
C TYR A 50 -20.94 -9.97 17.71
N ILE A 51 -21.56 -10.72 16.79
CA ILE A 51 -20.92 -11.12 15.53
C ILE A 51 -20.70 -9.89 14.64
N LEU A 52 -21.71 -9.03 14.51
CA LEU A 52 -21.65 -7.83 13.65
C LEU A 52 -20.56 -6.84 14.10
N VAL A 53 -20.50 -6.58 15.41
CA VAL A 53 -19.46 -5.74 16.01
C VAL A 53 -18.09 -6.39 15.84
N SER A 54 -17.96 -7.69 16.11
CA SER A 54 -16.69 -8.41 15.97
C SER A 54 -16.15 -8.33 14.54
N ILE A 55 -16.97 -8.62 13.53
CA ILE A 55 -16.55 -8.54 12.12
C ILE A 55 -16.09 -7.13 11.77
N SER A 56 -16.81 -6.10 12.22
CA SER A 56 -16.45 -4.71 11.93
C SER A 56 -15.14 -4.29 12.60
N ILE A 57 -14.92 -4.67 13.87
CA ILE A 57 -13.66 -4.43 14.59
C ILE A 57 -12.49 -5.16 13.91
N PHE A 58 -12.66 -6.43 13.56
CA PHE A 58 -11.64 -7.18 12.81
C PHE A 58 -11.34 -6.52 11.47
N GLY A 59 -12.37 -6.07 10.75
CA GLY A 59 -12.21 -5.33 9.49
C GLY A 59 -11.34 -4.08 9.65
N LEU A 60 -11.59 -3.26 10.67
CA LEU A 60 -10.78 -2.07 10.98
C LEU A 60 -9.33 -2.43 11.33
N LEU A 61 -9.15 -3.44 12.19
CA LEU A 61 -7.82 -3.86 12.65
C LEU A 61 -6.97 -4.40 11.48
N PHE A 62 -7.53 -5.25 10.63
CA PHE A 62 -6.81 -5.76 9.45
C PHE A 62 -6.55 -4.66 8.42
N THR A 63 -7.50 -3.74 8.21
CA THR A 63 -7.29 -2.59 7.32
C THR A 63 -6.13 -1.73 7.80
N TRP A 64 -6.06 -1.46 9.12
CA TRP A 64 -4.96 -0.71 9.72
C TRP A 64 -3.61 -1.45 9.58
N LEU A 65 -3.58 -2.75 9.86
CA LEU A 65 -2.37 -3.57 9.74
C LEU A 65 -1.85 -3.59 8.29
N LEU A 66 -2.73 -3.83 7.33
CA LEU A 66 -2.37 -3.83 5.91
C LEU A 66 -1.92 -2.45 5.43
N PHE A 67 -2.55 -1.37 5.93
CA PHE A 67 -2.08 -0.01 5.66
C PHE A 67 -0.64 0.21 6.16
N ARG A 68 -0.31 -0.28 7.36
CA ARG A 68 1.06 -0.20 7.90
C ARG A 68 2.06 -0.97 7.03
N PHE A 69 1.72 -2.16 6.57
CA PHE A 69 2.58 -2.92 5.64
C PHE A 69 2.75 -2.20 4.30
N HIS A 70 1.67 -1.67 3.73
CA HIS A 70 1.72 -0.90 2.49
C HIS A 70 2.66 0.30 2.61
N MET A 71 2.54 1.08 3.68
CA MET A 71 3.41 2.21 3.95
C MET A 71 4.87 1.77 4.15
N GLY A 72 5.11 0.68 4.87
CA GLY A 72 6.45 0.11 5.02
C GLY A 72 7.10 -0.22 3.67
N TYR A 73 6.37 -0.91 2.79
CA TYR A 73 6.85 -1.24 1.45
C TYR A 73 7.03 -0.01 0.56
N PHE A 74 6.13 0.97 0.66
CA PHE A 74 6.27 2.23 -0.08
C PHE A 74 7.54 2.99 0.31
N TYR A 75 7.81 3.13 1.61
CA TYR A 75 9.03 3.80 2.09
C TYR A 75 10.29 3.04 1.73
N ALA A 76 10.29 1.70 1.85
CA ALA A 76 11.41 0.88 1.41
C ALA A 76 11.69 1.06 -0.07
N THR A 77 10.66 0.97 -0.93
CA THR A 77 10.81 1.19 -2.38
C THR A 77 11.37 2.58 -2.68
N THR A 78 10.86 3.62 -2.01
CA THR A 78 11.31 5.00 -2.17
C THR A 78 12.78 5.17 -1.78
N TYR A 79 13.21 4.52 -0.69
CA TYR A 79 14.62 4.51 -0.28
C TYR A 79 15.51 3.89 -1.36
N PHE A 80 15.13 2.72 -1.88
CA PHE A 80 15.92 2.06 -2.92
C PHE A 80 15.89 2.80 -4.26
N PHE A 81 14.83 3.53 -4.61
CA PHE A 81 14.84 4.43 -5.77
C PHE A 81 15.91 5.52 -5.65
N LYS A 82 16.01 6.14 -4.47
CA LYS A 82 17.04 7.16 -4.21
C LYS A 82 18.44 6.56 -4.25
N LEU A 83 18.63 5.38 -3.65
CA LEU A 83 19.89 4.66 -3.71
C LEU A 83 20.28 4.32 -5.15
N ALA A 84 19.35 3.78 -5.95
CA ALA A 84 19.59 3.46 -7.34
C ALA A 84 19.97 4.71 -8.15
N SER A 85 19.27 5.83 -7.96
CA SER A 85 19.62 7.10 -8.62
C SER A 85 21.04 7.57 -8.27
N GLN A 86 21.48 7.43 -7.02
CA GLN A 86 22.84 7.80 -6.62
C GLN A 86 23.89 6.86 -7.23
N MET A 87 23.57 5.58 -7.36
CA MET A 87 24.46 4.61 -8.03
C MET A 87 24.58 4.91 -9.53
N GLU A 88 23.51 5.39 -10.17
CA GLU A 88 23.54 5.78 -11.58
C GLU A 88 24.50 6.93 -11.87
N ASP A 89 24.66 7.86 -10.93
CA ASP A 89 25.61 8.98 -11.08
C ASP A 89 27.07 8.50 -11.18
N ILE A 90 27.38 7.33 -10.62
CA ILE A 90 28.71 6.71 -10.62
C ILE A 90 28.87 5.73 -11.79
N LEU A 91 27.79 5.06 -12.19
CA LEU A 91 27.82 3.92 -13.11
C LEU A 91 27.52 4.28 -14.57
N PHE A 92 26.77 5.36 -14.82
CA PHE A 92 26.29 5.69 -16.15
C PHE A 92 26.55 7.15 -16.54
N GLU A 93 26.75 7.36 -17.84
CA GLU A 93 26.91 8.68 -18.45
C GLU A 93 25.63 9.52 -18.34
N GLU A 94 25.80 10.85 -18.39
CA GLU A 94 24.71 11.82 -18.37
C GLU A 94 23.83 11.64 -19.63
N GLY A 95 22.70 10.94 -19.46
CA GLY A 95 21.78 10.59 -20.56
C GLY A 95 21.20 9.19 -20.43
N PHE A 96 21.85 8.31 -19.66
CA PHE A 96 21.39 6.94 -19.42
C PHE A 96 21.16 6.67 -17.92
N ARG A 97 20.34 7.51 -17.28
CA ARG A 97 20.01 7.46 -15.83
C ARG A 97 18.50 7.33 -15.59
N PRO A 98 17.91 6.14 -15.81
CA PRO A 98 16.47 5.93 -15.73
C PRO A 98 15.87 6.18 -14.34
N PHE A 99 16.58 5.83 -13.25
CA PHE A 99 16.07 6.09 -11.90
C PHE A 99 16.15 7.57 -11.52
N HIS A 100 17.05 8.35 -12.12
CA HIS A 100 17.06 9.80 -11.93
C HIS A 100 15.79 10.47 -12.51
N ALA A 101 15.43 10.11 -13.74
CA ALA A 101 14.19 10.57 -14.37
C ALA A 101 12.96 10.09 -13.59
N TYR A 102 12.95 8.81 -13.21
CA TYR A 102 11.86 8.20 -12.46
C TYR A 102 11.68 8.84 -11.07
N ASN A 103 12.76 9.10 -10.32
CA ASN A 103 12.66 9.71 -9.00
C ASN A 103 12.06 11.13 -9.10
N LYS A 104 12.45 11.90 -10.12
CA LYS A 104 11.89 13.25 -10.36
C LYS A 104 10.39 13.21 -10.67
N GLU A 105 9.93 12.27 -11.49
CA GLU A 105 8.50 12.11 -11.76
C GLU A 105 7.73 11.58 -10.55
N HIS A 106 8.32 10.62 -9.82
CA HIS A 106 7.75 10.06 -8.62
C HIS A 106 7.58 11.12 -7.54
N GLU A 107 8.59 11.94 -7.28
CA GLU A 107 8.50 13.05 -6.32
C GLU A 107 7.38 14.02 -6.70
N LYS A 108 7.33 14.48 -7.96
CA LYS A 108 6.23 15.34 -8.45
C LYS A 108 4.85 14.72 -8.26
N LYS A 109 4.71 13.42 -8.55
CA LYS A 109 3.43 12.72 -8.45
C LYS A 109 2.97 12.57 -7.00
N TYR A 110 3.88 12.48 -6.04
CA TYR A 110 3.57 12.33 -4.62
C TYR A 110 3.79 13.62 -3.79
N GLU A 111 4.15 14.76 -4.40
CA GLU A 111 4.24 16.05 -3.70
C GLU A 111 2.87 16.53 -3.22
N GLY A 112 1.83 16.41 -4.05
CA GLY A 112 0.48 16.85 -3.73
C GLY A 112 -0.23 15.98 -2.69
N LEU A 113 -0.79 16.61 -1.65
CA LEU A 113 -1.57 15.94 -0.61
C LEU A 113 -2.72 15.10 -1.19
N MET A 114 -3.46 15.65 -2.16
CA MET A 114 -4.57 14.95 -2.82
C MET A 114 -4.08 13.73 -3.61
N SER A 115 -2.95 13.84 -4.30
CA SER A 115 -2.38 12.70 -5.04
C SER A 115 -1.94 11.58 -4.08
N LYS A 116 -1.30 11.93 -2.96
CA LYS A 116 -0.98 10.98 -1.88
C LYS A 116 -2.23 10.28 -1.35
N ILE A 117 -3.28 11.02 -1.03
CA ILE A 117 -4.52 10.45 -0.48
C ILE A 117 -5.17 9.51 -1.52
N THR A 118 -5.33 9.96 -2.75
CA THR A 118 -6.06 9.23 -3.78
C THR A 118 -5.30 8.01 -4.31
N ILE A 119 -3.97 8.06 -4.40
CA ILE A 119 -3.17 6.97 -4.98
C ILE A 119 -2.67 5.99 -3.91
N LEU A 120 -2.28 6.51 -2.75
CA LEU A 120 -1.65 5.72 -1.68
C LEU A 120 -2.70 5.16 -0.72
N ASN A 121 -3.65 5.99 -0.30
CA ASN A 121 -4.54 5.67 0.82
C ASN A 121 -5.93 5.18 0.37
N ALA A 122 -6.35 5.46 -0.87
CA ALA A 122 -7.73 5.24 -1.29
C ALA A 122 -8.29 3.82 -1.03
N PRO A 123 -7.57 2.71 -1.31
CA PRO A 123 -8.09 1.38 -1.00
C PRO A 123 -8.34 1.17 0.49
N PHE A 124 -7.42 1.63 1.34
CA PHE A 124 -7.53 1.50 2.80
C PHE A 124 -8.59 2.43 3.38
N ALA A 125 -8.72 3.64 2.84
CA ALA A 125 -9.74 4.60 3.24
C ALA A 125 -11.14 4.08 2.87
N LEU A 126 -11.32 3.56 1.65
CA LEU A 126 -12.58 3.00 1.19
C LEU A 126 -13.04 1.85 2.09
N ILE A 127 -12.16 0.88 2.35
CA ILE A 127 -12.47 -0.27 3.19
C ILE A 127 -12.61 0.13 4.66
N GLY A 128 -11.74 1.00 5.17
CA GLY A 128 -11.77 1.49 6.54
C GLY A 128 -13.06 2.24 6.86
N ILE A 129 -13.47 3.18 5.99
CA ILE A 129 -14.74 3.91 6.12
C ILE A 129 -15.91 2.92 6.08
N SER A 130 -15.87 1.93 5.19
CA SER A 130 -16.93 0.91 5.13
C SER A 130 -17.09 0.18 6.46
N PHE A 131 -15.99 -0.23 7.11
CA PHE A 131 -16.08 -0.89 8.42
C PHE A 131 -16.46 0.05 9.58
N ILE A 132 -16.15 1.34 9.49
CA ILE A 132 -16.68 2.34 10.44
C ILE A 132 -18.21 2.39 10.30
N VAL A 133 -18.72 2.45 9.08
CA VAL A 133 -20.16 2.49 8.81
C VAL A 133 -20.84 1.21 9.28
N THR A 134 -20.29 0.02 8.97
CA THR A 134 -20.87 -1.24 9.46
C THR A 134 -20.85 -1.33 10.98
N LEU A 135 -19.80 -0.83 11.64
CA LEU A 135 -19.72 -0.78 13.09
C LEU A 135 -20.84 0.10 13.67
N ILE A 136 -21.03 1.30 13.13
CA ILE A 136 -22.10 2.23 13.55
C ILE A 136 -23.46 1.56 13.37
N ILE A 137 -23.74 0.98 12.20
CA ILE A 137 -25.02 0.30 11.92
C ILE A 137 -25.24 -0.87 12.89
N SER A 138 -24.18 -1.59 13.26
CA SER A 138 -24.27 -2.70 14.20
C SER A 138 -24.77 -2.29 15.59
N PHE A 139 -24.57 -1.02 16.00
CA PHE A 139 -25.08 -0.51 17.29
C PHE A 139 -26.57 -0.15 17.28
N PHE A 140 -27.19 -0.01 16.11
CA PHE A 140 -28.60 0.35 15.97
C PHE A 140 -29.52 -0.86 15.67
N ARG A 141 -28.98 -2.07 15.78
CA ARG A 141 -29.68 -3.32 15.51
C ARG A 141 -29.63 -4.23 16.72
#